data_AF-A0A519W568-F1
#
_entry.id   AF-A0A519W568-F1
#
_cell.length_a   1.000
_cell.length_b   1.000
_cell.length_c   1.000
_cell.angle_alpha   90.00
_cell.angle_beta   90.00
_cell.angle_gamma   90.00
#
_symmetry.space_group_name_H-M   'P 1'
#
loop_
_entity.id
_entity.type
_entity.pdbx_description
1 polymer ?
#
loop_
_entity_poly.entity_id
_entity_poly.type
_entity_poly.pdbx_seq_one_letter_code
_entity_poly.pdbx_strand_id
1 'polypeptide(L)'
;MKLIKVYSALMLLIGMLGCTKEFLDKKPNSNIVVPKSISELQLLLDNQLVMNVNGGLAQISDDDYHIPVYSDYLALPDMTSKNAYIWNKEIFEGETGIQDWNGLYKVVFYSNNVLQEISRNDYSNIEARNNIKGQALFFRAYANFDLVSNFANIYNAGTAKTDCASRVRLLSDCGRHASDRMAV
;
A
#
# COMPACT_ATOMS: atom_id res chain seq x y z
N MET A 1 51.27 -13.43 -22.70
CA MET A 1 51.04 -12.55 -21.53
C MET A 1 50.83 -11.06 -21.85
N LYS A 2 51.58 -10.44 -22.78
CA LYS A 2 51.38 -9.01 -23.12
C LYS A 2 49.99 -8.71 -23.70
N LEU A 3 49.47 -9.58 -24.58
CA LEU A 3 48.16 -9.41 -25.20
C LEU A 3 47.00 -9.54 -24.19
N ILE A 4 47.08 -10.47 -23.23
CA ILE A 4 46.06 -10.63 -22.17
C ILE A 4 45.96 -9.35 -21.32
N LYS A 5 47.10 -8.76 -20.94
CA LYS A 5 47.11 -7.49 -20.18
C LYS A 5 46.50 -6.33 -20.97
N VAL A 6 46.67 -6.31 -22.30
CA VAL A 6 46.05 -5.29 -23.17
C VAL A 6 44.53 -5.48 -23.26
N TYR A 7 44.05 -6.72 -23.40
CA TYR A 7 42.60 -6.99 -23.40
C TYR A 7 41.95 -6.69 -22.04
N SER A 8 42.62 -7.01 -20.92
CA SER A 8 42.13 -6.65 -19.58
C SER A 8 42.07 -5.14 -19.37
N ALA A 9 43.07 -4.39 -19.85
CA ALA A 9 43.08 -2.93 -19.77
C ALA A 9 41.99 -2.29 -20.65
N LEU A 10 41.73 -2.84 -21.84
CA LEU A 10 40.68 -2.37 -22.74
C LEU A 10 39.28 -2.61 -22.16
N MET A 11 39.05 -3.77 -21.53
CA MET A 11 37.78 -4.09 -20.88
C MET A 11 37.51 -3.16 -19.67
N LEU A 12 38.56 -2.81 -18.93
CA LEU A 12 38.46 -1.86 -17.82
C LEU A 12 38.15 -0.43 -18.31
N LEU A 13 38.71 -0.03 -19.46
CA LEU A 13 38.49 1.29 -20.06
C LEU A 13 37.04 1.46 -20.57
N ILE A 14 36.46 0.40 -21.14
CA ILE A 14 35.07 0.40 -21.61
C ILE A 14 34.09 0.49 -20.42
N GLY A 15 34.42 -0.13 -19.28
CA GLY A 15 33.61 -0.06 -18.06
C GLY A 15 33.51 1.35 -17.45
N MET A 16 34.49 2.23 -17.68
CA MET A 16 34.48 3.60 -17.16
C MET A 16 33.66 4.58 -18.01
N LEU A 17 33.30 4.21 -19.25
CA LEU A 17 32.51 5.06 -20.16
C LEU A 17 30.98 4.92 -19.95
N GLY A 18 30.53 3.94 -19.17
CA GLY A 18 29.10 3.65 -18.95
C GLY A 18 28.42 4.46 -17.83
N CYS A 19 29.17 5.19 -17.01
CA CYS A 19 28.62 5.97 -15.89
C CYS A 19 28.38 7.44 -16.28
N THR A 20 27.44 7.68 -17.19
CA THR A 20 26.95 9.04 -17.44
C THR A 20 25.89 9.42 -16.42
N LYS A 21 26.12 10.51 -15.66
CA LYS A 21 25.15 11.06 -14.70
C LYS A 21 23.75 11.27 -15.30
N GLU A 22 23.67 11.63 -16.59
CA GLU A 22 22.41 11.78 -17.32
C GLU A 22 21.49 10.55 -17.29
N PHE A 23 22.02 9.34 -17.19
CA PHE A 23 21.19 8.13 -17.09
C PHE A 23 20.58 7.96 -15.69
N LEU A 24 21.30 8.37 -14.64
CA LEU A 24 20.86 8.31 -13.23
C LEU A 24 20.00 9.53 -12.84
N ASP A 25 20.23 10.69 -13.45
CA ASP A 25 19.51 11.93 -13.19
C ASP A 25 18.26 12.11 -14.07
N LYS A 26 18.06 11.23 -15.06
CA LYS A 26 16.82 11.18 -15.83
C LYS A 26 15.72 10.66 -14.93
N LYS A 27 15.04 11.60 -14.25
CA LYS A 27 13.77 11.33 -13.59
C LYS A 27 12.91 10.56 -14.60
N PRO A 28 12.41 9.36 -14.26
CA PRO A 28 11.47 8.65 -15.12
C PRO A 28 10.39 9.65 -15.51
N ASN A 29 10.09 9.77 -16.81
CA ASN A 29 8.93 10.55 -17.25
C ASN A 29 7.68 9.77 -16.82
N SER A 30 7.40 9.84 -15.53
CA SER A 30 6.13 9.42 -15.00
C SER A 30 5.17 10.49 -15.47
N ASN A 31 4.28 10.16 -16.39
CA ASN A 31 3.08 10.95 -16.70
C ASN A 31 2.13 11.05 -15.47
N ILE A 32 2.70 11.05 -14.25
CA ILE A 32 2.04 11.31 -12.99
C ILE A 32 1.85 12.82 -12.97
N VAL A 33 0.68 13.25 -13.42
CA VAL A 33 0.20 14.61 -13.23
C VAL A 33 0.09 14.81 -11.72
N VAL A 34 1.02 15.59 -11.15
CA VAL A 34 0.94 16.01 -9.75
C VAL A 34 -0.22 17.00 -9.65
N PRO A 35 -1.28 16.72 -8.86
CA PRO A 35 -2.40 17.63 -8.69
C PRO A 35 -1.89 18.98 -8.16
N LYS A 36 -2.33 20.09 -8.74
CA LYS A 36 -1.89 21.43 -8.34
C LYS A 36 -2.99 22.24 -7.65
N SER A 37 -4.25 21.91 -7.93
CA SER A 37 -5.42 22.60 -7.40
C SER A 37 -6.23 21.74 -6.42
N ILE A 38 -7.01 22.40 -5.57
CA ILE A 38 -7.97 21.73 -4.66
C ILE A 38 -8.93 20.83 -5.44
N SER A 39 -9.44 21.26 -6.60
CA SER A 39 -10.37 20.44 -7.38
C SER A 39 -9.71 19.19 -7.95
N GLU A 40 -8.45 19.26 -8.38
CA GLU A 40 -7.70 18.07 -8.81
C GLU A 40 -7.42 17.12 -7.64
N LEU A 41 -7.21 17.64 -6.42
CA LEU A 41 -7.11 16.81 -5.22
C LEU A 41 -8.44 16.13 -4.88
N GLN A 42 -9.57 16.83 -5.07
CA GLN A 42 -10.89 16.22 -4.88
C GLN A 42 -11.11 15.05 -5.86
N LEU A 43 -10.69 15.19 -7.13
CA LEU A 43 -10.80 14.11 -8.12
C LEU A 43 -10.06 12.82 -7.69
N LEU A 44 -8.99 12.93 -6.91
CA LEU A 44 -8.33 11.75 -6.34
C LEU A 44 -9.21 11.03 -5.32
N LEU A 45 -9.91 11.78 -4.46
CA LEU A 45 -10.81 11.22 -3.45
C LEU A 45 -12.16 10.78 -4.05
N ASP A 46 -12.56 11.36 -5.18
CA ASP A 46 -13.76 10.97 -5.92
C ASP A 46 -13.59 9.69 -6.73
N ASN A 47 -12.37 9.12 -6.79
CA ASN A 47 -12.13 7.85 -7.47
C ASN A 47 -12.72 6.68 -6.67
N GLN A 48 -14.02 6.44 -6.86
CA GLN A 48 -14.79 5.44 -6.14
C GLN A 48 -14.23 4.02 -6.28
N LEU A 49 -13.59 3.69 -7.41
CA LEU A 49 -12.98 2.37 -7.63
C LEU A 49 -11.79 2.10 -6.70
N VAL A 50 -11.15 3.16 -6.20
CA VAL A 50 -10.07 3.05 -5.22
C VAL A 50 -10.59 3.31 -3.83
N MET A 51 -11.38 4.38 -3.65
CA MET A 51 -11.73 4.92 -2.35
C MET A 51 -12.88 4.17 -1.66
N ASN A 52 -13.78 3.54 -2.42
CA ASN A 52 -14.92 2.77 -1.88
C ASN A 52 -14.64 1.27 -1.87
N VAL A 53 -13.48 0.87 -1.34
CA VAL A 53 -13.09 -0.53 -1.16
C VAL A 53 -13.03 -0.84 0.34
N ASN A 54 -13.55 -2.01 0.72
CA ASN A 54 -13.50 -2.57 2.06
C ASN A 54 -12.96 -4.01 2.03
N GLY A 55 -12.50 -4.50 3.17
CA GLY A 55 -12.18 -5.91 3.37
C GLY A 55 -13.45 -6.77 3.43
N GLY A 56 -13.36 -8.00 2.91
CA GLY A 56 -14.38 -9.05 2.97
C GLY A 56 -13.94 -10.28 3.75
N LEU A 57 -12.66 -10.42 4.11
CA LEU A 57 -12.11 -11.60 4.79
C LEU A 57 -12.82 -11.94 6.10
N ALA A 58 -13.14 -10.92 6.91
CA ALA A 58 -13.85 -11.11 8.18
C ALA A 58 -15.24 -11.72 7.98
N GLN A 59 -15.99 -11.26 6.96
CA GLN A 59 -17.27 -11.85 6.62
C GLN A 59 -17.08 -13.27 6.10
N ILE A 60 -16.11 -13.50 5.20
CA ILE A 60 -15.88 -14.85 4.64
C ILE A 60 -15.54 -15.88 5.72
N SER A 61 -14.94 -15.42 6.81
CA SER A 61 -14.49 -16.24 7.94
C SER A 61 -15.47 -16.23 9.13
N ASP A 62 -16.74 -15.87 8.91
CA ASP A 62 -17.76 -15.90 9.96
C ASP A 62 -18.48 -17.26 10.07
N ASP A 63 -19.33 -17.41 11.09
CA ASP A 63 -20.22 -18.56 11.29
C ASP A 63 -21.69 -18.24 11.00
N ASP A 64 -21.98 -17.09 10.39
CA ASP A 64 -23.34 -16.63 10.06
C ASP A 64 -23.89 -17.33 8.81
N TYR A 65 -23.03 -17.91 7.96
CA TYR A 65 -23.46 -18.62 6.76
C TYR A 65 -22.71 -19.93 6.49
N HIS A 66 -23.31 -20.76 5.64
CA HIS A 66 -22.72 -22.00 5.18
C HIS A 66 -22.94 -22.18 3.66
N ILE A 67 -21.93 -22.71 2.96
CA ILE A 67 -21.99 -23.09 1.56
C ILE A 67 -22.29 -24.60 1.49
N PRO A 68 -23.56 -25.00 1.25
CA PRO A 68 -23.97 -26.40 1.38
C PRO A 68 -23.52 -27.28 0.21
N VAL A 69 -23.28 -26.68 -0.96
CA VAL A 69 -22.92 -27.41 -2.18
C VAL A 69 -21.43 -27.26 -2.45
N TYR A 70 -20.72 -28.39 -2.55
CA TYR A 70 -19.27 -28.39 -2.75
C TYR A 70 -18.84 -27.72 -4.06
N SER A 71 -19.65 -27.82 -5.14
CA SER A 71 -19.37 -27.11 -6.39
C SER A 71 -19.37 -25.59 -6.23
N ASP A 72 -20.20 -25.05 -5.34
CA ASP A 72 -20.30 -23.61 -5.10
C ASP A 72 -19.09 -23.13 -4.29
N TYR A 73 -18.61 -23.93 -3.34
CA TYR A 73 -17.34 -23.70 -2.66
C TYR A 73 -16.16 -23.69 -3.66
N LEU A 74 -16.13 -24.65 -4.59
CA LEU A 74 -15.10 -24.70 -5.64
C LEU A 74 -15.18 -23.50 -6.60
N ALA A 75 -16.37 -22.89 -6.75
CA ALA A 75 -16.61 -21.72 -7.59
C ALA A 75 -16.21 -20.39 -6.93
N LEU A 76 -15.76 -20.39 -5.67
CA LEU A 76 -15.18 -19.19 -5.05
C LEU A 76 -14.00 -18.66 -5.89
N PRO A 77 -13.89 -17.33 -6.04
CA PRO A 77 -13.09 -16.70 -7.10
C PRO A 77 -11.58 -16.87 -6.91
N ASP A 78 -11.12 -16.95 -5.66
CA ASP A 78 -9.70 -17.00 -5.31
C ASP A 78 -9.43 -18.00 -4.18
N MET A 79 -8.15 -18.33 -3.99
CA MET A 79 -7.73 -19.30 -2.99
C MET A 79 -7.87 -18.72 -1.58
N THR A 80 -7.59 -17.43 -1.44
CA THR A 80 -7.78 -16.67 -0.19
C THR A 80 -9.20 -16.87 0.36
N SER A 81 -10.24 -16.71 -0.46
CA SER A 81 -11.64 -16.86 -0.10
C SER A 81 -12.00 -18.29 0.30
N LYS A 82 -11.49 -19.29 -0.45
CA LYS A 82 -11.70 -20.71 -0.15
C LYS A 82 -11.11 -21.08 1.21
N ASN A 83 -9.87 -20.67 1.43
CA ASN A 83 -9.13 -20.97 2.64
C ASN A 83 -9.65 -20.20 3.86
N ALA A 84 -10.06 -18.95 3.67
CA ALA A 84 -10.71 -18.16 4.70
C ALA A 84 -12.01 -18.84 5.16
N TYR A 85 -12.84 -19.30 4.23
CA TYR A 85 -14.13 -19.95 4.53
C TYR A 85 -14.00 -21.21 5.40
N ILE A 86 -12.94 -22.00 5.20
CA ILE A 86 -12.69 -23.22 5.99
C ILE A 86 -11.73 -22.99 7.18
N TRP A 87 -11.40 -21.74 7.48
CA TRP A 87 -10.41 -21.34 8.49
C TRP A 87 -9.06 -22.07 8.36
N ASN A 88 -8.55 -22.20 7.13
CA ASN A 88 -7.24 -22.76 6.90
C ASN A 88 -6.15 -21.87 7.55
N LYS A 89 -5.10 -22.47 8.09
CA LYS A 89 -3.99 -21.74 8.72
C LYS A 89 -3.21 -20.89 7.71
N GLU A 90 -3.07 -21.38 6.49
CA GLU A 90 -2.42 -20.67 5.39
C GLU A 90 -3.48 -20.09 4.46
N ILE A 91 -4.03 -18.92 4.83
CA ILE A 91 -5.14 -18.32 4.08
C ILE A 91 -4.71 -17.96 2.65
N PHE A 92 -3.56 -17.29 2.48
CA PHE A 92 -3.20 -16.67 1.21
C PHE A 92 -2.51 -17.61 0.20
N GLU A 93 -1.90 -18.72 0.63
CA GLU A 93 -1.20 -19.68 -0.25
C GLU A 93 -0.31 -19.07 -1.37
N GLY A 94 0.38 -17.96 -1.07
CA GLY A 94 1.25 -17.28 -2.03
C GLY A 94 0.54 -16.32 -3.01
N GLU A 95 -0.77 -16.13 -2.84
CA GLU A 95 -1.55 -15.13 -3.57
C GLU A 95 -1.09 -13.71 -3.21
N THR A 96 -0.79 -12.92 -4.24
CA THR A 96 -0.28 -11.55 -4.08
C THR A 96 -1.35 -10.49 -4.29
N GLY A 97 -2.50 -10.86 -4.87
CA GLY A 97 -3.60 -9.98 -5.26
C GLY A 97 -4.63 -9.72 -4.17
N ILE A 98 -4.27 -9.87 -2.90
CA ILE A 98 -5.18 -9.81 -1.75
C ILE A 98 -5.85 -8.43 -1.67
N GLN A 99 -7.15 -8.36 -1.96
CA GLN A 99 -7.89 -7.09 -2.03
C GLN A 99 -7.97 -6.40 -0.67
N ASP A 100 -8.21 -7.16 0.39
CA ASP A 100 -8.25 -6.73 1.79
C ASP A 100 -6.96 -6.08 2.27
N TRP A 101 -5.84 -6.35 1.59
CA TRP A 101 -4.56 -5.72 1.88
C TRP A 101 -4.26 -4.62 0.87
N ASN A 102 -4.15 -4.99 -0.40
CA ASN A 102 -3.69 -4.10 -1.47
C ASN A 102 -4.67 -2.97 -1.74
N GLY A 103 -5.98 -3.24 -1.71
CA GLY A 103 -7.02 -2.24 -1.88
C GLY A 103 -6.95 -1.17 -0.80
N LEU A 104 -6.88 -1.59 0.47
CA LEU A 104 -6.81 -0.67 1.61
C LEU A 104 -5.51 0.14 1.62
N TYR A 105 -4.36 -0.47 1.32
CA TYR A 105 -3.11 0.30 1.19
C TYR A 105 -3.12 1.29 0.03
N LYS A 106 -3.90 1.02 -1.04
CA LYS A 106 -4.13 1.98 -2.12
C LYS A 106 -4.95 3.18 -1.65
N VAL A 107 -5.98 2.98 -0.84
CA VAL A 107 -6.74 4.07 -0.18
C VAL A 107 -5.81 4.92 0.69
N VAL A 108 -4.95 4.27 1.49
CA VAL A 108 -3.97 4.95 2.33
C VAL A 108 -2.99 5.77 1.48
N PHE A 109 -2.51 5.23 0.36
CA PHE A 109 -1.62 5.91 -0.56
C PHE A 109 -2.27 7.18 -1.15
N TYR A 110 -3.47 7.07 -1.71
CA TYR A 110 -4.19 8.22 -2.28
C TYR A 110 -4.41 9.31 -1.22
N SER A 111 -4.91 8.91 -0.04
CA SER A 111 -5.14 9.82 1.07
C SER A 111 -3.86 10.52 1.53
N ASN A 112 -2.74 9.80 1.61
CA ASN A 112 -1.45 10.39 2.00
C ASN A 112 -0.93 11.40 0.98
N ASN A 113 -1.08 11.13 -0.32
CA ASN A 113 -0.69 12.08 -1.36
C ASN A 113 -1.51 13.37 -1.24
N VAL A 114 -2.83 13.27 -1.04
CA VAL A 114 -3.69 14.44 -0.85
C VAL A 114 -3.28 15.24 0.40
N LEU A 115 -3.04 14.56 1.53
CA LEU A 115 -2.61 15.22 2.76
C LEU A 115 -1.22 15.88 2.63
N GLN A 116 -0.32 15.25 1.88
CA GLN A 116 1.01 15.79 1.61
C GLN A 116 0.91 17.06 0.78
N GLU A 117 0.12 17.08 -0.28
CA GLU A 117 -0.06 18.28 -1.12
C GLU A 117 -0.76 19.42 -0.36
N ILE A 118 -1.74 19.11 0.49
CA ILE A 118 -2.37 20.09 1.39
C ILE A 118 -1.40 20.67 2.42
N SER A 119 -0.38 19.91 2.82
CA SER A 119 0.63 20.38 3.78
C SER A 119 1.71 21.24 3.15
N ARG A 120 2.00 21.04 1.86
CA ARG A 120 3.07 21.73 1.12
C ARG A 120 2.61 23.03 0.48
N ASN A 121 1.34 23.11 0.10
CA ASN A 121 0.79 24.24 -0.63
C ASN A 121 -0.17 25.02 0.26
N ASP A 122 -0.14 26.34 0.11
CA ASP A 122 -1.13 27.21 0.72
C ASP A 122 -2.26 27.48 -0.28
N TYR A 123 -3.49 27.18 0.13
CA TYR A 123 -4.66 27.35 -0.71
C TYR A 123 -5.54 28.44 -0.12
N SER A 124 -5.86 29.45 -0.93
CA SER A 124 -6.63 30.63 -0.51
C SER A 124 -8.03 30.28 0.02
N ASN A 125 -8.67 29.25 -0.53
CA ASN A 125 -9.94 28.75 -0.04
C ASN A 125 -9.73 27.78 1.14
N ILE A 126 -9.69 28.34 2.35
CA ILE A 126 -9.46 27.61 3.60
C ILE A 126 -10.56 26.58 3.87
N GLU A 127 -11.80 26.90 3.56
CA GLU A 127 -12.94 25.99 3.77
C GLU A 127 -12.82 24.74 2.92
N ALA A 128 -12.62 24.91 1.60
CA ALA A 128 -12.45 23.80 0.68
C ALA A 128 -11.20 22.97 1.02
N ARG A 129 -10.10 23.63 1.39
CA ARG A 129 -8.88 22.96 1.88
C ARG A 129 -9.17 22.08 3.10
N ASN A 130 -9.85 22.62 4.11
CA ASN A 130 -10.15 21.89 5.34
C ASN A 130 -11.12 20.74 5.09
N ASN A 131 -12.08 20.92 4.18
CA ASN A 131 -13.02 19.88 3.79
C ASN A 131 -12.29 18.68 3.14
N ILE A 132 -11.45 18.90 2.13
CA ILE A 132 -10.66 17.83 1.48
C ILE A 132 -9.71 17.18 2.48
N LYS A 133 -9.05 17.97 3.33
CA LYS A 133 -8.20 17.44 4.39
C LYS A 133 -8.97 16.49 5.32
N GLY A 134 -10.18 16.86 5.71
CA GLY A 134 -11.07 16.04 6.53
C GLY A 134 -11.43 14.72 5.84
N GLN A 135 -11.83 14.77 4.57
CA GLN A 135 -12.13 13.59 3.78
C GLN A 135 -10.92 12.64 3.70
N ALA A 136 -9.74 13.15 3.33
CA ALA A 136 -8.53 12.34 3.21
C ALA A 136 -8.11 11.72 4.57
N LEU A 137 -8.26 12.46 5.67
CA LEU A 137 -8.02 11.91 7.02
C LEU A 137 -9.00 10.78 7.35
N PHE A 138 -10.28 10.95 7.03
CA PHE A 138 -11.30 9.93 7.25
C PHE A 138 -11.00 8.66 6.46
N PHE A 139 -10.80 8.76 5.14
CA PHE A 139 -10.49 7.59 4.31
C PHE A 139 -9.24 6.85 4.78
N ARG A 140 -8.18 7.59 5.13
CA ARG A 140 -6.96 7.00 5.67
C ARG A 140 -7.21 6.30 7.01
N ALA A 141 -7.98 6.91 7.91
CA ALA A 141 -8.28 6.32 9.21
C ALA A 141 -9.12 5.05 9.05
N TYR A 142 -10.14 5.09 8.21
CA TYR A 142 -11.03 3.97 7.93
C TYR A 142 -10.26 2.78 7.33
N ALA A 143 -9.44 3.01 6.30
CA ALA A 143 -8.62 1.95 5.70
C ALA A 143 -7.63 1.32 6.71
N ASN A 144 -7.03 2.14 7.58
CA ASN A 144 -6.15 1.62 8.64
C ASN A 144 -6.92 0.83 9.70
N PHE A 145 -8.13 1.25 10.05
CA PHE A 145 -8.98 0.50 10.98
C PHE A 145 -9.30 -0.89 10.45
N ASP A 146 -9.66 -1.00 9.17
CA ASP A 146 -9.97 -2.27 8.51
C ASP A 146 -8.71 -3.16 8.41
N LEU A 147 -7.55 -2.60 8.05
CA LEU A 147 -6.26 -3.30 8.07
C LEU A 147 -5.90 -3.84 9.48
N VAL A 148 -6.07 -3.04 10.53
CA VAL A 148 -5.78 -3.49 11.90
C VAL A 148 -6.75 -4.59 12.32
N SER A 149 -8.04 -4.45 11.98
CA SER A 149 -9.07 -5.41 12.37
C SER A 149 -8.83 -6.80 11.76
N ASN A 150 -8.30 -6.87 10.54
CA ASN A 150 -8.05 -8.15 9.85
C ASN A 150 -6.64 -8.73 10.08
N PHE A 151 -5.62 -7.88 10.28
CA PHE A 151 -4.22 -8.34 10.22
C PHE A 151 -3.42 -8.15 11.51
N ALA A 152 -3.99 -7.51 12.53
CA ALA A 152 -3.38 -7.37 13.84
C ALA A 152 -4.04 -8.28 14.88
N ASN A 153 -3.36 -8.49 16.00
CA ASN A 153 -3.97 -9.16 17.14
C ASN A 153 -5.07 -8.28 17.75
N ILE A 154 -6.06 -8.93 18.35
CA ILE A 154 -7.11 -8.24 19.12
C ILE A 154 -6.45 -7.38 20.19
N TYR A 155 -6.86 -6.12 20.26
CA TYR A 155 -6.35 -5.20 21.26
C TYR A 155 -6.59 -5.73 22.68
N ASN A 156 -5.52 -5.79 23.47
CA ASN A 156 -5.58 -6.11 24.89
C ASN A 156 -4.87 -5.02 25.69
N ALA A 157 -5.60 -4.35 26.58
CA ALA A 157 -5.07 -3.23 27.36
C ALA A 157 -3.87 -3.61 28.26
N GLY A 158 -3.80 -4.86 28.72
CA GLY A 158 -2.71 -5.36 29.56
C GLY A 158 -1.40 -5.56 28.80
N THR A 159 -1.47 -5.87 27.51
CA THR A 159 -0.31 -6.16 26.65
C THR A 159 -0.08 -5.09 25.56
N ALA A 160 -0.92 -4.05 25.49
CA ALA A 160 -0.87 -2.99 24.48
C ALA A 160 0.49 -2.28 24.37
N LYS A 161 1.30 -2.26 25.44
CA LYS A 161 2.66 -1.68 25.42
C LYS A 161 3.70 -2.57 24.75
N THR A 162 3.45 -3.87 24.65
CA THR A 162 4.38 -4.89 24.12
C THR A 162 3.88 -5.54 22.84
N ASP A 163 2.57 -5.50 22.59
CA ASP A 163 1.96 -6.06 21.38
C ASP A 163 2.16 -5.09 20.21
N CYS A 164 3.23 -5.30 19.45
CA CYS A 164 3.36 -4.67 18.15
C CYS A 164 2.34 -5.29 17.18
N ALA A 165 1.49 -4.46 16.59
CA ALA A 165 0.75 -4.82 15.37
C ALA A 165 1.79 -5.07 14.26
N SER A 166 2.31 -6.29 14.19
CA SER A 166 3.52 -6.68 13.43
C SER A 166 3.38 -6.52 11.91
N ARG A 167 2.18 -6.19 11.42
CA ARG A 167 1.87 -6.14 9.98
C ARG A 167 1.25 -4.82 9.51
N VAL A 168 0.70 -3.97 10.37
CA VAL A 168 0.11 -2.71 9.91
C VAL A 168 1.09 -1.57 10.17
N ARG A 169 1.57 -0.95 9.10
CA ARG A 169 2.52 0.16 9.18
C ARG A 169 1.79 1.45 9.53
N LEU A 170 1.43 1.58 10.81
CA LEU A 170 0.95 2.84 11.35
C LEU A 170 2.15 3.75 11.64
N LEU A 171 1.93 5.08 11.56
CA LEU A 171 2.93 6.13 11.80
C LEU A 171 3.63 6.04 13.17
N SER A 172 3.14 5.21 14.08
CA SER A 172 3.78 4.83 15.34
C SER A 172 4.59 3.54 15.16
N ASP A 173 5.72 3.65 14.47
CA ASP A 173 6.70 2.58 14.31
C ASP A 173 7.45 2.40 15.65
N CYS A 174 6.97 1.50 16.51
CA CYS A 174 7.73 1.05 17.66
C CYS A 174 8.89 0.16 17.17
N GLY A 175 10.03 0.80 16.89
CA GLY A 175 11.32 0.11 16.84
C GLY A 175 11.81 -0.35 15.48
N ARG A 176 11.72 0.51 14.45
CA ARG A 176 12.71 0.55 13.36
C ARG A 176 12.60 1.88 12.60
N HIS A 177 13.74 2.41 12.15
CA HIS A 177 13.82 3.69 11.46
C HIS A 177 12.84 3.78 10.27
N ALA A 178 11.97 4.77 10.30
CA ALA A 178 10.94 5.04 9.31
C ALA A 178 11.46 5.45 7.90
N SER A 179 12.78 5.42 7.65
CA SER A 179 13.37 5.96 6.42
C SER A 179 13.53 4.97 5.26
N ASP A 180 13.53 3.66 5.49
CA ASP A 180 14.22 2.77 4.53
C ASP A 180 13.35 1.86 3.65
N ARG A 181 12.01 1.91 3.70
CA ARG A 181 11.21 0.88 3.00
C ARG A 181 9.90 1.36 2.38
N MET A 182 9.92 2.45 1.62
CA MET A 182 8.78 2.87 0.76
C MET A 182 8.94 2.38 -0.69
N ALA A 183 9.50 1.19 -0.90
CA ALA A 183 9.61 0.60 -2.23
C ALA A 183 9.26 -0.88 -2.19
N VAL A 184 7.96 -1.16 -2.30
CA VAL A 184 7.41 -2.27 -3.10
C VAL A 184 6.18 -1.71 -3.79
#